data_AF-A0A1W0WS67-F1
#
_entry.id   AF-A0A1W0WS67-F1
#
_cell.length_a   1.000
_cell.length_b   1.000
_cell.length_c   1.000
_cell.angle_alpha   90.00
_cell.angle_beta   90.00
_cell.angle_gamma   90.00
#
_symmetry.space_group_name_H-M   'P 1'
#
loop_
_entity.id
_entity.type
_entity.pdbx_description
1 polymer ?
#
loop_
_entity_poly.entity_id
_entity_poly.type
_entity_poly.pdbx_seq_one_letter_code
_entity_poly.pdbx_strand_id
1 'polypeptide(L)'
;MTVLSARILARHTMKKNLAKKGISVSYRTILRVIKSKKEENIPSKTEVKNVNKRGLPFIRSDDLIKKIAKSIDTPNPATQREISCKLGISTGTVSRVLKEDLGLTYHKKVTTHVLTPKPAQQRLDRGPHSLRCLSRQKLPVIVSIDET
;
A
#
# COMPACT_ATOMS: atom_id res chain seq x y z
N MET A 1 32.80 -20.24 -51.17
CA MET A 1 32.45 -19.29 -50.09
C MET A 1 31.08 -18.71 -50.40
N THR A 2 30.01 -19.44 -50.08
CA THR A 2 28.63 -18.98 -50.26
C THR A 2 27.95 -18.98 -48.92
N VAL A 3 27.73 -17.76 -48.45
CA VAL A 3 26.96 -17.40 -47.25
C VAL A 3 25.54 -17.92 -47.46
N LEU A 4 25.24 -19.10 -46.92
CA LEU A 4 23.87 -19.61 -46.82
C LEU A 4 23.16 -18.81 -45.75
N SER A 5 22.67 -17.66 -46.18
CA SER A 5 21.71 -16.80 -45.50
C SER A 5 20.54 -17.63 -44.99
N ALA A 6 20.48 -17.71 -43.66
CA ALA A 6 19.29 -17.77 -42.82
C ALA A 6 17.97 -18.21 -43.49
N ARG A 7 17.86 -19.48 -43.87
CA ARG A 7 16.54 -20.13 -44.05
C ARG A 7 16.19 -20.87 -42.77
N ILE A 8 15.13 -20.41 -42.12
CA ILE A 8 14.51 -21.03 -40.94
C ILE A 8 14.14 -22.48 -41.29
N LEU A 9 15.04 -23.42 -41.04
CA LEU A 9 14.73 -24.85 -41.15
C LEU A 9 13.64 -25.15 -40.12
N ALA A 10 12.56 -25.78 -40.56
CA ALA A 10 11.45 -26.17 -39.70
C ALA A 10 11.98 -26.95 -38.48
N ARG A 11 11.48 -26.67 -37.27
CA ARG A 11 12.01 -27.20 -35.99
C ARG A 11 12.17 -28.72 -35.97
N HIS A 12 11.34 -29.41 -36.74
CA HIS A 12 11.38 -30.86 -36.94
C HIS A 12 12.62 -31.34 -37.73
N THR A 13 13.05 -30.61 -38.75
CA THR A 13 14.27 -30.95 -39.50
C THR A 13 15.53 -30.74 -38.67
N MET A 14 15.55 -29.73 -37.78
CA MET A 14 16.65 -29.56 -36.81
C MET A 14 16.76 -30.74 -35.85
N LYS A 15 15.65 -31.21 -35.27
CA LYS A 15 15.66 -32.38 -34.38
C LYS A 15 16.15 -33.63 -35.12
N LYS A 16 15.69 -33.86 -36.35
CA LYS A 16 16.13 -34.99 -37.19
C LYS A 16 17.63 -34.92 -37.50
N ASN A 17 18.16 -33.74 -37.83
CA ASN A 17 19.58 -33.56 -38.12
C ASN A 17 20.46 -33.73 -36.88
N LEU A 18 20.00 -33.31 -35.71
CA LEU A 18 20.71 -33.53 -34.44
C LEU A 18 20.69 -35.01 -34.03
N ALA A 19 19.55 -35.69 -34.22
CA ALA A 19 19.45 -37.13 -33.99
C ALA A 19 20.38 -37.94 -34.91
N LYS A 20 20.52 -37.55 -36.18
CA LYS A 20 21.51 -38.15 -37.11
C LYS A 20 22.96 -37.97 -36.66
N LYS A 21 23.24 -36.93 -35.86
CA LYS A 21 24.56 -36.69 -35.24
C LYS A 21 24.70 -37.36 -33.87
N GLY A 22 23.76 -38.22 -33.48
CA GLY A 22 23.76 -38.92 -32.19
C GLY A 22 23.30 -38.05 -31.00
N ILE A 23 22.87 -36.81 -31.23
CA ILE A 23 22.50 -35.89 -30.17
C ILE A 23 20.98 -35.92 -29.98
N SER A 24 20.54 -36.55 -28.90
CA SER A 24 19.13 -36.56 -28.51
C SER A 24 18.78 -35.26 -27.79
N VAL A 25 17.95 -34.42 -28.42
CA VAL A 25 17.53 -33.13 -27.87
C VAL A 25 16.01 -33.03 -27.88
N SER A 26 15.46 -32.56 -26.75
CA SER A 26 14.03 -32.29 -26.65
C SER A 26 13.63 -31.11 -27.55
N TYR A 27 12.39 -31.13 -28.04
CA TYR A 27 11.83 -30.01 -28.81
C TYR A 27 11.85 -28.69 -28.02
N ARG A 28 11.64 -28.77 -26.70
CA ARG A 28 11.61 -27.63 -25.80
C ARG A 28 12.98 -26.96 -25.67
N THR A 29 14.05 -27.76 -25.72
CA THR A 29 15.43 -27.28 -25.67
C THR A 29 15.77 -26.51 -26.95
N ILE A 30 15.41 -27.03 -28.12
CA ILE A 30 15.58 -26.34 -29.41
C ILE A 30 14.87 -24.98 -29.40
N LEU A 31 13.65 -24.93 -28.88
CA LEU A 31 12.89 -23.69 -28.75
C LEU A 31 13.56 -22.67 -27.83
N ARG A 32 14.08 -23.11 -26.67
CA ARG A 32 14.77 -22.22 -25.73
C ARG A 32 16.00 -21.58 -26.36
N VAL A 33 16.81 -22.37 -27.07
CA VAL A 33 18.04 -21.88 -27.73
C VAL A 33 17.73 -20.89 -28.86
N ILE A 34 16.69 -21.16 -29.66
CA ILE A 34 16.25 -20.21 -30.70
C ILE A 34 15.77 -18.91 -30.07
N LYS A 35 15.03 -19.01 -28.95
CA LYS A 35 14.53 -17.84 -28.24
C LYS A 35 15.66 -17.01 -27.64
N SER A 36 16.62 -17.65 -26.96
CA SER A 36 17.76 -16.96 -26.35
C SER A 36 18.64 -16.28 -27.40
N LYS A 37 18.89 -16.93 -28.55
CA LYS A 37 19.67 -16.32 -29.64
C LYS A 37 18.93 -15.17 -30.33
N LYS A 38 17.60 -15.19 -30.38
CA LYS A 38 16.81 -14.04 -30.85
C LYS A 38 16.88 -12.87 -29.85
N GLU A 39 16.88 -13.16 -28.55
CA GLU A 39 17.00 -12.15 -27.50
C GLU A 39 18.40 -11.52 -27.44
N GLU A 40 19.47 -12.28 -27.71
CA GLU A 40 20.85 -11.76 -27.80
C GLU A 40 21.07 -10.78 -28.98
N ASN A 41 20.26 -10.87 -30.05
CA ASN A 41 20.38 -9.99 -31.23
C ASN A 41 19.52 -8.71 -31.14
N ILE A 42 18.81 -8.51 -30.04
CA ILE A 42 18.06 -7.28 -29.80
C ILE A 42 18.96 -6.38 -28.94
N PRO A 43 19.28 -5.14 -29.37
CA PRO A 43 20.05 -4.22 -28.53
C PRO A 43 19.36 -4.11 -27.18
N SER A 44 20.14 -4.34 -26.12
CA SER A 44 19.71 -4.52 -24.73
C SER A 44 18.51 -3.64 -24.40
N LYS A 45 17.30 -4.19 -24.44
CA LYS A 45 16.17 -3.56 -23.76
C LYS A 45 16.57 -3.50 -22.30
N THR A 46 16.67 -2.28 -21.78
CA THR A 46 16.95 -1.97 -20.38
C THR A 46 16.30 -3.04 -19.51
N GLU A 47 17.12 -3.84 -18.83
CA GLU A 47 16.61 -4.87 -17.94
C GLU A 47 15.67 -4.18 -16.94
N VAL A 48 14.37 -4.40 -17.10
CA VAL A 48 13.45 -4.16 -16.00
C VAL A 48 13.83 -5.24 -15.01
N LYS A 49 14.71 -4.89 -14.06
CA LYS A 49 15.09 -5.73 -12.94
C LYS A 49 13.79 -6.13 -12.24
N ASN A 50 13.23 -7.27 -12.64
CA ASN A 50 12.23 -7.96 -11.85
C ASN A 50 12.99 -8.51 -10.65
N VAL A 51 13.19 -7.65 -9.66
CA VAL A 51 13.61 -8.05 -8.33
C VAL A 51 12.53 -9.03 -7.88
N ASN A 52 12.86 -10.32 -7.89
CA ASN A 52 11.99 -11.35 -7.35
C ASN A 52 11.86 -11.07 -5.85
N LYS A 53 10.86 -10.26 -5.45
CA LYS A 53 10.55 -9.92 -4.04
C LYS A 53 9.92 -11.09 -3.28
N ARG A 54 10.22 -12.35 -3.65
CA ARG A 54 9.69 -13.52 -2.97
C ARG A 54 10.66 -13.87 -1.83
N GLY A 55 10.25 -13.60 -0.59
CA GLY A 55 10.95 -14.06 0.60
C GLY A 55 11.80 -13.02 1.34
N LEU A 56 11.76 -11.74 0.98
CA LEU A 56 12.34 -10.72 1.85
C LEU A 56 11.47 -10.58 3.12
N PRO A 57 12.05 -10.59 4.33
CA PRO A 57 11.31 -10.27 5.53
C PRO A 57 10.66 -8.89 5.34
N PHE A 58 9.43 -8.74 5.82
CA PHE A 58 8.70 -7.47 5.83
C PHE A 58 9.34 -6.55 6.87
N ILE A 59 10.58 -6.14 6.64
CA ILE A 59 11.18 -5.03 7.37
C ILE A 59 10.35 -3.82 6.96
N ARG A 60 9.71 -3.20 7.95
CA ARG A 60 8.94 -1.97 7.75
C ARG A 60 9.93 -0.94 7.27
N SER A 61 9.74 -0.43 6.06
CA SER A 61 10.64 0.58 5.52
C SER A 61 10.49 1.88 6.31
N ASP A 62 11.60 2.60 6.51
CA ASP A 62 11.57 3.92 7.15
C ASP A 62 10.60 4.87 6.45
N ASP A 63 10.47 4.74 5.13
CA ASP A 63 9.49 5.50 4.33
C ASP A 63 8.05 5.19 4.71
N LEU A 64 7.73 3.93 5.01
CA LEU A 64 6.40 3.53 5.47
C LEU A 64 6.11 4.13 6.85
N ILE A 65 7.08 4.05 7.75
CA ILE A 65 6.98 4.61 9.10
C ILE A 65 6.75 6.13 9.01
N LYS A 66 7.53 6.84 8.19
CA LYS A 66 7.36 8.29 7.94
C LYS A 66 6.00 8.64 7.36
N LYS A 67 5.48 7.84 6.41
CA LYS A 67 4.13 8.04 5.85
C LYS A 67 3.03 7.89 6.91
N ILE A 68 3.16 6.89 7.77
CA ILE A 68 2.21 6.66 8.87
C ILE A 68 2.33 7.79 9.90
N ALA A 69 3.54 8.17 10.31
CA ALA A 69 3.79 9.29 11.21
C ALA A 69 3.16 10.59 10.69
N LYS A 70 3.33 10.90 9.40
CA LYS A 70 2.70 12.07 8.78
C LYS A 70 1.16 12.01 8.78
N SER A 71 0.57 10.80 8.70
CA SER A 71 -0.89 10.65 8.70
C SER A 71 -1.54 10.88 10.06
N ILE A 72 -0.77 10.78 11.14
CA ILE A 72 -1.24 10.99 12.51
C ILE A 72 -0.86 12.36 13.07
N ASP A 73 0.04 13.09 12.43
CA ASP A 73 0.47 14.45 12.77
C ASP A 73 -0.58 15.51 12.39
N THR A 74 -1.81 15.30 12.84
CA THR A 74 -2.94 16.21 12.64
C THR A 74 -3.82 16.16 13.90
N PRO A 75 -4.53 17.25 14.25
CA PRO A 75 -5.31 17.31 15.50
C PRO A 75 -6.44 16.28 15.58
N ASN A 76 -6.94 15.79 14.44
CA ASN A 76 -7.93 14.73 14.36
C ASN A 76 -7.43 13.63 13.39
N PRO A 77 -6.51 12.77 13.83
CA PRO A 77 -5.79 11.85 12.95
C PRO A 77 -6.72 10.79 12.37
N ALA A 78 -6.49 10.34 11.14
CA ALA A 78 -7.31 9.29 10.51
C ALA A 78 -7.34 8.00 11.34
N THR A 79 -8.42 7.21 11.22
CA THR A 79 -8.48 5.90 11.90
C THR A 79 -7.44 4.94 11.31
N GLN A 80 -7.00 3.93 12.07
CA GLN A 80 -6.06 2.92 11.56
C GLN A 80 -6.56 2.24 10.27
N ARG A 81 -7.89 2.05 10.16
CA ARG A 81 -8.54 1.50 8.97
C ARG A 81 -8.44 2.45 7.79
N GLU A 82 -8.70 3.74 7.98
CA GLU A 82 -8.53 4.75 6.93
C GLU A 82 -7.08 4.84 6.46
N ILE A 83 -6.12 4.84 7.39
CA ILE A 83 -4.68 4.84 7.06
C ILE A 83 -4.32 3.59 6.26
N SER A 84 -4.79 2.42 6.70
CA SER A 84 -4.62 1.14 6.00
C SER A 84 -5.17 1.18 4.57
N CYS A 85 -6.41 1.66 4.38
CA CYS A 85 -7.01 1.79 3.06
C CYS A 85 -6.25 2.79 2.17
N LYS A 86 -5.82 3.93 2.73
CA LYS A 86 -5.10 4.98 2.00
C LYS A 86 -3.71 4.54 1.55
N LEU A 87 -3.01 3.74 2.36
CA LEU A 87 -1.65 3.28 2.09
C LEU A 87 -1.58 1.90 1.43
N GLY A 88 -2.72 1.19 1.31
CA GLY A 88 -2.78 -0.15 0.72
C GLY A 88 -2.07 -1.22 1.55
N ILE A 89 -2.05 -1.07 2.87
CA ILE A 89 -1.38 -1.97 3.82
C ILE A 89 -2.38 -2.57 4.80
N SER A 90 -2.03 -3.68 5.45
CA SER A 90 -2.91 -4.27 6.46
C SER A 90 -3.03 -3.37 7.70
N THR A 91 -4.19 -3.39 8.34
CA THR A 91 -4.44 -2.68 9.61
C THR A 91 -3.51 -3.15 10.72
N GLY A 92 -3.16 -4.44 10.74
CA GLY A 92 -2.19 -5.00 11.67
C GLY A 92 -0.79 -4.38 11.53
N THR A 93 -0.34 -4.13 10.29
CA THR A 93 0.94 -3.43 10.05
C THR A 93 0.89 -2.00 10.59
N VAL A 94 -0.19 -1.26 10.35
CA VAL A 94 -0.37 0.10 10.91
C VAL A 94 -0.32 0.07 12.44
N SER A 95 -1.04 -0.87 13.06
CA SER A 95 -1.08 -1.01 14.52
C SER A 95 0.31 -1.31 15.11
N ARG A 96 1.08 -2.20 14.47
CA ARG A 96 2.46 -2.48 14.90
C ARG A 96 3.38 -1.28 14.73
N VAL A 97 3.29 -0.55 13.61
CA VAL A 97 4.08 0.68 13.41
C VAL A 97 3.78 1.71 14.51
N LEU A 98 2.50 1.94 14.79
CA LEU A 98 2.09 2.89 15.82
C LEU A 98 2.61 2.49 17.20
N LYS A 99 2.53 1.20 17.56
CA LYS A 99 2.89 0.71 18.89
C LYS A 99 4.40 0.49 19.07
N GLU A 100 5.04 -0.21 18.15
CA GLU A 100 6.43 -0.65 18.25
C GLU A 100 7.40 0.42 17.77
N ASP A 101 7.14 1.03 16.61
CA ASP A 101 8.09 1.95 15.96
C ASP A 101 7.91 3.40 16.43
N LEU A 102 6.67 3.82 16.69
CA LEU A 102 6.33 5.18 17.14
C LEU A 102 6.04 5.29 18.64
N GLY A 103 5.93 4.17 19.36
CA GLY A 103 5.69 4.16 20.80
C GLY A 103 4.34 4.75 21.25
N LEU A 104 3.35 4.79 20.36
CA LEU A 104 2.07 5.45 20.61
C LEU A 104 1.05 4.51 21.25
N THR A 105 0.22 5.08 22.11
CA THR A 105 -0.92 4.39 22.71
C THR A 105 -2.18 4.58 21.88
N TYR A 106 -2.95 3.49 21.72
CA TYR A 106 -4.22 3.54 21.03
C TYR A 106 -5.30 4.16 21.93
N HIS A 107 -5.99 5.17 21.42
CA HIS A 107 -7.20 5.71 22.03
C HIS A 107 -8.39 5.57 21.08
N LYS A 108 -9.47 4.99 21.60
CA LYS A 108 -10.73 4.87 20.85
C LYS A 108 -11.31 6.28 20.67
N LYS A 109 -11.58 6.65 19.42
CA LYS A 109 -12.32 7.89 19.12
C LYS A 109 -13.77 7.76 19.60
N VAL A 110 -14.24 8.77 20.31
CA VAL A 110 -15.66 8.90 20.67
C VAL A 110 -16.42 9.38 19.44
N THR A 111 -17.50 8.68 19.08
CA THR A 111 -18.38 9.10 18.00
C THR A 111 -19.27 10.23 18.48
N THR A 112 -19.08 11.42 17.92
CA THR A 112 -19.94 12.58 18.16
C THR A 112 -20.68 12.94 16.87
N HIS A 113 -21.88 13.52 16.98
CA HIS A 113 -22.54 14.10 15.82
C HIS A 113 -21.65 15.17 15.17
N VAL A 114 -21.46 15.06 13.86
CA VAL A 114 -20.75 16.07 13.08
C VAL A 114 -21.60 17.33 13.06
N LEU A 115 -21.12 18.38 13.71
CA LEU A 115 -21.79 19.68 13.71
C LEU A 115 -21.54 20.36 12.37
N THR A 116 -22.60 20.92 11.79
CA THR A 116 -22.46 21.90 10.72
C THR A 116 -21.86 23.21 11.28
N PRO A 117 -21.27 24.09 10.43
CA PRO A 117 -20.60 25.30 10.91
C PRO A 117 -21.51 26.22 11.73
N LYS A 118 -22.78 26.32 11.36
CA LYS A 118 -23.78 27.15 12.04
C LYS A 118 -24.03 26.73 13.50
N PRO A 119 -24.41 25.49 13.82
CA PRO A 119 -24.56 25.05 15.22
C PRO A 119 -23.22 25.00 15.98
N ALA A 120 -22.08 24.79 15.31
CA ALA A 120 -20.78 24.91 15.96
C ALA A 120 -20.53 26.35 16.45
N GLN A 121 -20.78 27.34 15.59
CA GLN A 121 -20.67 28.75 15.96
C GLN A 121 -21.65 29.13 17.08
N GLN A 122 -22.91 28.71 16.96
CA GLN A 122 -23.92 28.96 18.00
C GLN A 122 -23.49 28.42 19.38
N ARG A 123 -22.83 27.26 19.42
CA ARG A 123 -22.30 26.69 20.67
C ARG A 123 -21.14 27.52 21.22
N LEU A 124 -20.23 27.98 20.36
CA LEU A 124 -19.12 28.86 20.75
C LEU A 124 -19.62 30.19 21.32
N ASP A 125 -20.63 30.79 20.67
CA ASP A 125 -21.18 32.09 21.09
C ASP A 125 -21.95 31.97 22.42
N ARG A 126 -22.69 30.87 22.63
CA ARG A 126 -23.51 30.67 23.83
C ARG A 126 -22.70 30.15 25.03
N GLY A 127 -21.61 29.43 24.80
CA GLY A 127 -20.80 28.82 25.85
C GLY A 127 -20.38 29.78 26.98
N PRO A 128 -19.81 30.96 26.67
CA PRO A 128 -19.43 31.95 27.68
C PRO A 128 -20.61 32.47 28.51
N HIS A 129 -21.78 32.65 27.88
CA HIS A 129 -23.00 33.06 28.58
C HIS A 129 -23.45 31.97 29.56
N SER A 130 -23.50 30.71 29.10
CA SER A 130 -23.83 29.56 29.95
C SER A 130 -22.88 29.44 31.14
N LEU A 131 -21.56 29.54 30.91
CA LEU A 131 -20.55 29.50 31.98
C LEU A 131 -20.74 30.62 33.00
N ARG A 132 -21.07 31.84 32.57
CA ARG A 132 -21.38 32.97 33.46
C ARG A 132 -22.63 32.73 34.29
N CYS A 133 -23.64 32.08 33.73
CA CYS A 133 -24.85 31.70 34.47
C CYS A 133 -24.53 30.64 35.54
N LEU A 134 -23.67 29.68 35.23
CA LEU A 134 -23.24 28.63 36.15
C LEU A 134 -22.36 29.16 37.29
N SER A 135 -21.44 30.09 37.00
CA SER A 135 -20.50 30.62 38.01
C SER A 135 -21.17 31.46 39.10
N ARG A 136 -22.37 31.99 38.86
CA ARG A 136 -23.16 32.78 39.83
C ARG A 136 -23.99 31.92 40.79
N GLN A 137 -23.55 30.68 41.06
CA GLN A 137 -24.26 29.71 41.91
C GLN A 137 -25.74 29.52 41.52
N LYS A 138 -26.10 29.70 40.25
CA LYS A 138 -27.49 29.50 39.79
C LYS A 138 -27.84 28.03 39.56
N LEU A 139 -26.85 27.14 39.62
CA LEU A 139 -27.01 25.69 39.49
C LEU A 139 -28.16 25.10 40.33
N PRO A 140 -28.37 25.47 41.62
CA PRO A 140 -29.45 24.93 42.43
C PRO A 140 -30.86 25.32 41.95
N VAL A 141 -30.97 26.35 41.10
CA VAL A 141 -32.25 26.88 40.61
C VAL A 141 -32.53 26.44 39.16
N ILE A 142 -31.58 25.79 38.49
CA ILE A 142 -31.77 25.30 37.12
C ILE A 142 -32.53 23.97 37.18
N VAL A 143 -33.71 23.93 36.57
CA VAL A 143 -34.47 22.72 36.32
C VAL A 143 -34.37 22.40 34.83
N SER A 144 -33.93 21.20 34.49
CA SER A 144 -33.87 20.69 33.11
C SER A 144 -34.85 19.54 32.93
N ILE A 145 -35.58 19.55 31.82
CA ILE A 145 -36.50 18.49 31.42
C ILE A 145 -36.05 18.00 30.04
N ASP A 146 -36.00 16.69 29.87
CA ASP A 146 -35.71 16.04 28.59
C ASP A 146 -36.67 14.86 28.42
N GLU A 147 -37.19 14.66 27.22
CA GLU A 147 -38.09 13.55 26.89
C GLU A 147 -37.26 12.43 26.25
N THR A 148 -37.31 11.23 26.83
CA THR A 148 -36.63 10.01 26.33
C THR A 148 -37.52 9.18 25.42
#